data_AF-A0A7S1X899-F1
#
_entry.id   AF-A0A7S1X899-F1
#
_cell.length_a   1.000
_cell.length_b   1.000
_cell.length_c   1.000
_cell.angle_alpha   90.00
_cell.angle_beta   90.00
_cell.angle_gamma   90.00
#
_symmetry.space_group_name_H-M   'P 1'
#
loop_
_entity.id
_entity.type
_entity.pdbx_description
1 polymer ?
#
loop_
_entity_poly.entity_id
_entity_poly.type
_entity_poly.pdbx_seq_one_letter_code
_entity_poly.pdbx_strand_id
1 'polypeptide(L)'
;RDGTKVPHRGTTPESEAADGSLTFRRSQLSQRAAEIEAARGVLADLHAGEPPRCVGPRDRSRLAHAESFAGRLDMGAVVLAGHSFGAATALTTAMKSEPGRYAAVVAFDAWLYALSPDDIDAHRDALPPTLFINNEKFQWRSNLDKMSRFFPPGDPSIDRGESIPSKPRSAAAIATLRGAGHMSQSDFPLLMRRLLKIAGVRSDVCALRLLDLNRRLGHSFLARHLGRPDSDSMSSV
;
A
#
# COMPACT_ATOMS: atom_id res chain seq x y z
N ARG A 1 -16.95 -23.71 -27.04
CA ARG A 1 -17.41 -22.72 -26.02
C ARG A 1 -16.21 -22.48 -25.12
N ASP A 2 -15.52 -21.36 -25.33
CA ASP A 2 -14.25 -21.04 -24.66
C ASP A 2 -14.53 -20.56 -23.23
N GLY A 3 -13.93 -21.23 -22.24
CA GLY A 3 -14.13 -20.99 -20.82
C GLY A 3 -13.52 -19.68 -20.31
N THR A 4 -13.70 -18.57 -21.01
CA THR A 4 -13.08 -17.27 -20.70
C THR A 4 -14.07 -16.24 -20.14
N LYS A 5 -15.29 -16.64 -19.77
CA LYS A 5 -16.28 -15.75 -19.16
C LYS A 5 -16.77 -16.30 -17.82
N VAL A 6 -16.16 -15.82 -16.74
CA VAL A 6 -16.77 -15.88 -15.41
C VAL A 6 -17.81 -14.75 -15.33
N PRO A 7 -19.09 -15.02 -15.00
CA PRO A 7 -20.12 -13.99 -14.95
C PRO A 7 -19.89 -13.04 -13.79
N HIS A 8 -19.90 -11.74 -14.07
CA HIS A 8 -19.60 -10.65 -13.13
C HIS A 8 -20.67 -10.39 -12.03
N ARG A 9 -21.57 -11.35 -11.79
CA ARG A 9 -22.61 -11.27 -10.75
C ARG A 9 -22.68 -12.58 -9.99
N GLY A 10 -22.04 -12.62 -8.82
CA GLY A 10 -22.32 -13.66 -7.81
C GLY A 10 -21.10 -14.28 -7.12
N THR A 11 -19.88 -14.05 -7.60
CA THR A 11 -18.68 -14.58 -6.92
C THR A 11 -18.19 -13.57 -5.89
N THR A 12 -18.36 -13.88 -4.61
CA THR A 12 -17.50 -13.25 -3.60
C THR A 12 -16.08 -13.79 -3.78
N PRO A 13 -15.01 -13.03 -3.45
CA PRO A 13 -13.65 -13.54 -3.53
C PRO A 13 -13.43 -14.84 -2.75
N GLU A 14 -14.26 -15.18 -1.75
CA GLU A 14 -14.22 -16.49 -1.09
C GLU A 14 -14.54 -17.67 -2.03
N SER A 15 -15.35 -17.46 -3.08
CA SER A 15 -15.60 -18.49 -4.10
C SER A 15 -14.40 -18.75 -5.01
N GLU A 16 -13.42 -17.83 -5.06
CA GLU A 16 -12.15 -18.03 -5.77
C GLU A 16 -11.16 -18.92 -4.97
N ALA A 17 -11.45 -19.28 -3.72
CA ALA A 17 -10.50 -20.05 -2.91
C ALA A 17 -10.41 -21.54 -3.30
N ALA A 18 -11.39 -22.06 -4.03
CA ALA A 18 -11.53 -23.51 -4.29
C ALA A 18 -10.73 -24.04 -5.50
N ASP A 19 -10.12 -23.19 -6.32
CA ASP A 19 -9.43 -23.57 -7.57
C ASP A 19 -7.89 -23.52 -7.49
N GLY A 20 -7.33 -23.32 -6.29
CA GLY A 20 -5.89 -23.12 -6.08
C GLY A 20 -5.42 -21.66 -6.26
N SER A 21 -6.31 -20.73 -6.60
CA SER A 21 -6.02 -19.29 -6.70
C SER A 21 -5.45 -18.74 -5.40
N LEU A 22 -5.95 -19.14 -4.22
CA LEU A 22 -5.42 -18.65 -2.94
C LEU A 22 -3.94 -19.04 -2.74
N THR A 23 -3.57 -20.29 -3.00
CA THR A 23 -2.19 -20.76 -2.93
C THR A 23 -1.31 -20.00 -3.91
N PHE A 24 -1.78 -19.82 -5.14
CA PHE A 24 -1.09 -19.03 -6.15
C PHE A 24 -0.87 -17.58 -5.69
N ARG A 25 -1.90 -16.91 -5.16
CA ARG A 25 -1.78 -15.54 -4.64
C ARG A 25 -0.83 -15.44 -3.46
N ARG A 26 -0.80 -16.43 -2.57
CA ARG A 26 0.18 -16.48 -1.47
C ARG A 26 1.61 -16.64 -1.98
N SER A 27 1.83 -17.48 -2.99
CA SER A 27 3.13 -17.60 -3.65
C SER A 27 3.54 -16.28 -4.32
N GLN A 28 2.60 -15.59 -4.98
CA GLN A 28 2.86 -14.26 -5.54
C GLN A 28 3.24 -13.23 -4.48
N LEU A 29 2.58 -13.21 -3.31
CA LEU A 29 2.98 -12.32 -2.21
C LEU A 29 4.39 -12.61 -1.69
N SER A 30 4.74 -13.89 -1.56
CA SER A 30 6.10 -14.29 -1.15
C SER A 30 7.15 -13.85 -2.17
N GLN A 31 6.88 -14.02 -3.47
CA GLN A 31 7.76 -13.53 -4.53
C GLN A 31 7.90 -12.01 -4.47
N ARG A 32 6.78 -11.27 -4.40
CA ARG A 32 6.79 -9.81 -4.37
C ARG A 32 7.48 -9.25 -3.13
N ALA A 33 7.37 -9.93 -1.99
CA ALA A 33 8.12 -9.57 -0.78
C ALA A 33 9.63 -9.71 -0.99
N ALA A 34 10.07 -10.81 -1.63
CA ALA A 34 11.48 -10.99 -1.99
C ALA A 34 11.96 -9.94 -3.01
N GLU A 35 11.12 -9.56 -3.97
CA GLU A 35 11.42 -8.47 -4.92
C GLU A 35 11.59 -7.12 -4.22
N ILE A 36 10.79 -6.82 -3.19
CA ILE A 36 10.96 -5.60 -2.38
C ILE A 36 12.29 -5.63 -1.61
N GLU A 37 12.66 -6.77 -1.02
CA GLU A 37 13.96 -6.90 -0.34
C GLU A 37 15.14 -6.74 -1.31
N ALA A 38 15.04 -7.31 -2.51
CA ALA A 38 16.02 -7.11 -3.56
C ALA A 38 16.12 -5.62 -3.97
N ALA A 39 14.97 -4.94 -4.11
CA ALA A 39 14.93 -3.51 -4.41
C ALA A 39 15.55 -2.66 -3.28
N ARG A 40 15.31 -3.01 -2.01
CA ARG A 40 15.99 -2.37 -0.86
C ARG A 40 17.50 -2.57 -0.92
N GLY A 41 17.97 -3.75 -1.33
CA GLY A 41 19.40 -4.01 -1.59
C GLY A 41 19.98 -3.06 -2.64
N VAL A 42 19.28 -2.89 -3.77
CA VAL A 42 19.68 -1.91 -4.80
C VAL A 42 19.74 -0.48 -4.25
N LEU A 43 18.81 -0.08 -3.38
CA LEU A 43 18.85 1.23 -2.73
C LEU A 43 20.05 1.35 -1.76
N ALA A 44 20.45 0.25 -1.10
CA ALA A 44 21.63 0.24 -0.25
C ALA A 44 22.93 0.40 -1.07
N ASP A 45 23.04 -0.30 -2.21
CA ASP A 45 24.17 -0.15 -3.15
C ASP A 45 24.26 1.32 -3.62
N LEU A 46 23.12 1.90 -4.03
CA LEU A 46 23.04 3.31 -4.42
C LEU A 46 23.45 4.27 -3.29
N HIS A 47 23.00 4.02 -2.06
CA HIS A 47 23.41 4.80 -0.90
C HIS A 47 24.92 4.71 -0.63
N ALA A 48 25.53 3.57 -0.89
CA ALA A 48 26.98 3.37 -0.82
C ALA A 48 27.73 4.01 -2.00
N GLY A 49 27.03 4.53 -3.01
CA GLY A 49 27.61 5.04 -4.26
C GLY A 49 28.04 3.92 -5.21
N GLU A 50 27.61 2.69 -4.96
CA GLU A 50 27.96 1.52 -5.75
C GLU A 50 26.92 1.30 -6.86
N PRO A 51 27.35 1.05 -8.11
CA PRO A 51 26.42 0.78 -9.20
C PRO A 51 25.79 -0.61 -9.01
N PRO A 52 24.45 -0.72 -8.93
CA PRO A 52 23.80 -2.01 -8.77
C PRO A 52 24.02 -2.88 -10.00
N ARG A 53 24.10 -4.19 -9.79
CA ARG A 53 24.29 -5.17 -10.86
C ARG A 53 23.07 -5.23 -11.77
N CYS A 54 23.15 -4.59 -12.93
CA CYS A 54 22.13 -4.67 -13.97
C CYS A 54 22.37 -5.91 -14.86
N VAL A 55 21.38 -6.78 -15.01
CA VAL A 55 21.43 -7.94 -15.92
C VAL A 55 20.39 -7.72 -17.01
N GLY A 56 20.83 -7.42 -18.24
CA GLY A 56 19.94 -7.20 -19.37
C GLY A 56 20.68 -7.28 -20.72
N PRO A 57 19.98 -7.58 -21.84
CA PRO A 57 20.58 -7.86 -23.15
C PRO A 57 21.24 -6.65 -23.81
N ARG A 58 21.14 -5.47 -23.20
CA ARG A 58 21.91 -4.29 -23.56
C ARG A 58 22.83 -4.01 -22.39
N ASP A 59 24.12 -4.27 -22.58
CA ASP A 59 25.22 -3.79 -21.74
C ASP A 59 25.33 -2.25 -21.86
N ARG A 60 24.25 -1.58 -21.45
CA ARG A 60 24.01 -0.15 -21.57
C ARG A 60 23.16 0.30 -20.39
N SER A 61 23.68 0.13 -19.19
CA SER A 61 23.49 1.08 -18.09
C SER A 61 24.02 0.44 -16.81
N ARG A 62 25.28 0.69 -16.47
CA ARG A 62 25.50 1.14 -15.09
C ARG A 62 24.55 2.33 -14.92
N LEU A 63 23.80 2.42 -13.82
CA LEU A 63 23.20 3.70 -13.44
C LEU A 63 24.36 4.69 -13.51
N ALA A 64 24.39 5.54 -14.55
CA ALA A 64 25.63 6.19 -14.99
C ALA A 64 26.20 7.17 -13.96
N HIS A 65 25.48 7.34 -12.85
CA HIS A 65 25.74 8.23 -11.75
C HIS A 65 25.35 7.60 -10.40
N ALA A 66 25.66 6.33 -10.14
CA ALA A 66 25.39 5.71 -8.84
C ALA A 66 26.05 6.50 -7.69
N GLU A 67 27.23 7.06 -7.92
CA GLU A 67 27.94 7.95 -7.02
C GLU A 67 27.14 9.22 -6.65
N SER A 68 26.20 9.65 -7.50
CA SER A 68 25.33 10.79 -7.20
C SER A 68 24.33 10.52 -6.06
N PHE A 69 24.12 9.24 -5.70
CA PHE A 69 23.28 8.82 -4.58
C PHE A 69 24.07 8.57 -3.29
N ALA A 70 25.41 8.62 -3.33
CA ALA A 70 26.26 8.32 -2.19
C ALA A 70 25.90 9.20 -0.97
N GLY A 71 25.51 8.56 0.14
CA GLY A 71 25.10 9.23 1.37
C GLY A 71 23.80 10.05 1.27
N ARG A 72 23.03 9.96 0.17
CA ARG A 72 21.83 10.80 -0.06
C ARG A 72 20.50 10.13 0.26
N LEU A 73 20.51 8.83 0.48
CA LEU A 73 19.31 8.08 0.85
C LEU A 73 19.26 7.88 2.37
N ASP A 74 18.15 8.20 3.01
CA ASP A 74 17.91 7.88 4.42
C ASP A 74 17.45 6.42 4.55
N MET A 75 18.40 5.50 4.66
CA MET A 75 18.14 4.07 4.75
C MET A 75 17.48 3.63 6.07
N GLY A 76 17.47 4.52 7.07
CA GLY A 76 16.76 4.35 8.35
C GLY A 76 15.27 4.74 8.29
N ALA A 77 14.86 5.50 7.28
CA ALA A 77 13.50 5.99 7.10
C ALA A 77 12.78 5.41 5.85
N VAL A 78 13.05 4.15 5.51
CA VAL A 78 12.45 3.52 4.33
C VAL A 78 10.99 3.14 4.59
N VAL A 79 10.10 3.58 3.68
CA VAL A 79 8.65 3.39 3.76
C VAL A 79 8.19 2.41 2.68
N LEU A 80 7.31 1.49 3.06
CA LEU A 80 6.61 0.63 2.11
C LEU A 80 5.29 1.26 1.71
N ALA A 81 4.99 1.27 0.42
CA ALA A 81 3.70 1.73 -0.07
C ALA A 81 3.22 0.87 -1.23
N GLY A 82 1.91 0.65 -1.31
CA GLY A 82 1.34 -0.13 -2.41
C GLY A 82 -0.17 0.00 -2.51
N HIS A 83 -0.70 -0.28 -3.70
CA HIS A 83 -2.13 -0.24 -4.01
C HIS A 83 -2.68 -1.65 -4.24
N SER A 84 -3.90 -1.93 -3.77
CA SER A 84 -4.59 -3.21 -3.99
C SER A 84 -3.73 -4.40 -3.51
N PHE A 85 -3.36 -5.31 -4.42
CA PHE A 85 -2.44 -6.41 -4.12
C PHE A 85 -1.02 -5.95 -3.75
N GLY A 86 -0.61 -4.77 -4.22
CA GLY A 86 0.61 -4.09 -3.79
C GLY A 86 0.56 -3.65 -2.33
N ALA A 87 -0.61 -3.28 -1.81
CA ALA A 87 -0.78 -2.98 -0.39
C ALA A 87 -0.61 -4.25 0.45
N ALA A 88 -1.23 -5.36 0.02
CA ALA A 88 -1.04 -6.68 0.63
C ALA A 88 0.43 -7.13 0.58
N THR A 89 1.15 -6.78 -0.49
CA THR A 89 2.59 -7.01 -0.59
C THR A 89 3.36 -6.22 0.45
N ALA A 90 3.13 -4.90 0.54
CA ALA A 90 3.80 -4.04 1.52
C ALA A 90 3.59 -4.54 2.96
N LEU A 91 2.35 -4.90 3.32
CA LEU A 91 2.02 -5.49 4.62
C LEU A 91 2.73 -6.83 4.84
N THR A 92 2.73 -7.70 3.82
CA THR A 92 3.42 -9.00 3.91
C THR A 92 4.93 -8.84 4.09
N THR A 93 5.56 -7.91 3.37
CA THR A 93 6.98 -7.60 3.52
C THR A 93 7.27 -7.09 4.92
N ALA A 94 6.45 -6.17 5.45
CA ALA A 94 6.61 -5.67 6.80
C ALA A 94 6.48 -6.78 7.86
N MET A 95 5.47 -7.65 7.76
CA MET A 95 5.28 -8.77 8.70
C MET A 95 6.44 -9.78 8.66
N LYS A 96 7.05 -10.01 7.50
CA LYS A 96 8.17 -10.96 7.32
C LYS A 96 9.55 -10.36 7.62
N SER A 97 9.60 -9.10 8.04
CA SER A 97 10.85 -8.39 8.27
C SER A 97 11.13 -8.21 9.75
N GLU A 98 12.42 -8.09 10.08
CA GLU A 98 12.82 -7.73 11.44
C GLU A 98 12.23 -6.37 11.86
N PRO A 99 11.82 -6.22 13.13
CA PRO A 99 11.33 -4.95 13.65
C PRO A 99 12.30 -3.80 13.36
N GLY A 100 11.78 -2.66 12.90
CA GLY A 100 12.56 -1.48 12.56
C GLY A 100 13.23 -1.49 11.18
N ARG A 101 13.12 -2.57 10.40
CA ARG A 101 13.63 -2.61 9.01
C ARG A 101 12.96 -1.59 8.09
N TYR A 102 11.67 -1.32 8.35
CA TYR A 102 10.86 -0.32 7.66
C TYR A 102 10.27 0.64 8.67
N ALA A 103 10.24 1.93 8.31
CA ALA A 103 9.82 2.98 9.21
C ALA A 103 8.30 3.21 9.20
N ALA A 104 7.62 2.89 8.09
CA ALA A 104 6.16 2.97 7.97
C ALA A 104 5.62 2.14 6.78
N VAL A 105 4.31 1.89 6.78
CA VAL A 105 3.55 1.32 5.66
C VAL A 105 2.40 2.24 5.26
N VAL A 106 2.18 2.43 3.95
CA VAL A 106 0.99 3.10 3.40
C VAL A 106 0.28 2.16 2.43
N ALA A 107 -0.89 1.67 2.85
CA ALA A 107 -1.71 0.69 2.16
C ALA A 107 -2.90 1.36 1.47
N PHE A 108 -2.81 1.56 0.16
CA PHE A 108 -3.88 2.14 -0.64
C PHE A 108 -4.90 1.07 -1.07
N ASP A 109 -6.10 1.12 -0.51
CA ASP A 109 -7.28 0.29 -0.86
C ASP A 109 -6.94 -1.19 -0.97
N ALA A 110 -6.43 -1.71 0.14
CA ALA A 110 -5.76 -3.00 0.19
C ALA A 110 -6.69 -4.18 -0.12
N TRP A 111 -6.19 -5.11 -0.94
CA TRP A 111 -6.84 -6.38 -1.21
C TRP A 111 -6.19 -7.50 -0.40
N LEU A 112 -6.76 -7.84 0.75
CA LEU A 112 -6.17 -8.72 1.77
C LEU A 112 -6.53 -10.20 1.59
N TYR A 113 -7.04 -10.58 0.42
CA TYR A 113 -7.52 -11.94 0.14
C TYR A 113 -6.47 -13.02 0.48
N ALA A 114 -5.22 -12.80 0.09
CA ALA A 114 -4.15 -13.78 0.28
C ALA A 114 -3.50 -13.78 1.67
N LEU A 115 -3.79 -12.78 2.52
CA LEU A 115 -3.26 -12.74 3.89
C LEU A 115 -4.06 -13.71 4.78
N SER A 116 -3.33 -14.51 5.56
CA SER A 116 -3.93 -15.30 6.63
C SER A 116 -4.25 -14.39 7.81
N PRO A 117 -5.44 -14.48 8.40
CA PRO A 117 -5.76 -13.73 9.61
C PRO A 117 -4.83 -14.09 10.80
N ASP A 118 -4.39 -15.35 10.88
CA ASP A 118 -3.47 -15.81 11.92
C ASP A 118 -2.07 -15.21 11.74
N ASP A 119 -1.62 -15.04 10.49
CA ASP A 119 -0.36 -14.37 10.19
C ASP A 119 -0.42 -12.89 10.61
N ILE A 120 -1.56 -12.22 10.39
CA ILE A 120 -1.75 -10.83 10.82
C ILE A 120 -1.64 -10.74 12.34
N ASP A 121 -2.37 -11.58 13.07
CA ASP A 121 -2.37 -11.55 14.53
C ASP A 121 -0.99 -11.86 15.13
N ALA A 122 -0.23 -12.77 14.52
CA ALA A 122 1.11 -13.14 14.98
C ALA A 122 2.15 -12.01 14.82
N HIS A 123 1.96 -11.09 13.87
CA HIS A 123 2.97 -10.08 13.53
C HIS A 123 2.53 -8.63 13.79
N ARG A 124 1.24 -8.37 14.06
CA ARG A 124 0.70 -7.00 14.15
C ARG A 124 1.42 -6.10 15.15
N ASP A 125 1.88 -6.66 16.28
CA ASP A 125 2.50 -5.88 17.36
C ASP A 125 3.95 -5.47 17.01
N ALA A 126 4.56 -6.14 16.03
CA ALA A 126 5.89 -5.85 15.50
C ALA A 126 5.87 -4.96 14.25
N LEU A 127 4.68 -4.66 13.71
CA LEU A 127 4.56 -3.85 12.50
C LEU A 127 4.96 -2.40 12.77
N PRO A 128 5.61 -1.74 11.79
CA PRO A 128 5.80 -0.30 11.86
C PRO A 128 4.45 0.42 11.70
N PRO A 129 4.40 1.73 12.01
CA PRO A 129 3.21 2.53 11.78
C PRO A 129 2.62 2.31 10.38
N THR A 130 1.33 1.98 10.31
CA THR A 130 0.63 1.58 9.08
C THR A 130 -0.59 2.46 8.82
N LEU A 131 -0.67 3.10 7.66
CA LEU A 131 -1.84 3.85 7.21
C LEU A 131 -2.60 3.10 6.12
N PHE A 132 -3.88 2.81 6.35
CA PHE A 132 -4.81 2.33 5.35
C PHE A 132 -5.60 3.50 4.75
N ILE A 133 -5.62 3.63 3.43
CA ILE A 133 -6.46 4.62 2.72
C ILE A 133 -7.37 3.87 1.75
N ASN A 134 -8.63 3.68 2.13
CA ASN A 134 -9.61 2.90 1.37
C ASN A 134 -10.41 3.74 0.40
N ASN A 135 -10.93 3.12 -0.65
CA ASN A 135 -11.95 3.69 -1.51
C ASN A 135 -13.32 3.12 -1.13
N GLU A 136 -14.33 3.98 -0.96
CA GLU A 136 -15.66 3.56 -0.48
C GLU A 136 -16.28 2.42 -1.30
N LYS A 137 -16.09 2.42 -2.62
CA LYS A 137 -16.75 1.46 -3.53
C LYS A 137 -16.03 0.12 -3.71
N PHE A 138 -14.84 -0.05 -3.13
CA PHE A 138 -14.04 -1.28 -3.32
C PHE A 138 -14.15 -2.25 -2.14
N GLN A 139 -14.40 -1.77 -0.92
CA GLN A 139 -14.31 -2.58 0.29
C GLN A 139 -15.54 -3.48 0.50
N TRP A 140 -15.33 -4.67 1.07
CA TRP A 140 -16.39 -5.60 1.49
C TRP A 140 -16.08 -6.17 2.88
N ARG A 141 -17.10 -6.78 3.52
CA ARG A 141 -17.09 -7.18 4.93
C ARG A 141 -15.85 -8.01 5.32
N SER A 142 -15.61 -9.14 4.64
CA SER A 142 -14.51 -10.04 5.00
C SER A 142 -13.12 -9.43 4.78
N ASN A 143 -12.96 -8.52 3.82
CA ASN A 143 -11.70 -7.77 3.65
C ASN A 143 -11.50 -6.77 4.79
N LEU A 144 -12.56 -6.07 5.21
CA LEU A 144 -12.53 -5.16 6.35
C LEU A 144 -12.32 -5.92 7.68
N ASP A 145 -12.90 -7.10 7.85
CA ASP A 145 -12.69 -7.95 9.02
C ASP A 145 -11.21 -8.41 9.12
N LYS A 146 -10.54 -8.64 7.98
CA LYS A 146 -9.08 -8.85 7.97
C LYS A 146 -8.32 -7.57 8.29
N MET A 147 -8.74 -6.44 7.74
CA MET A 147 -8.11 -5.14 7.96
C MET A 147 -8.18 -4.71 9.43
N SER A 148 -9.29 -4.98 10.12
CA SER A 148 -9.45 -4.63 11.54
C SER A 148 -8.49 -5.36 12.46
N ARG A 149 -7.92 -6.52 12.04
CA ARG A 149 -6.94 -7.28 12.84
C ARG A 149 -5.58 -6.59 12.94
N PHE A 150 -5.30 -5.61 12.09
CA PHE A 150 -4.09 -4.76 12.20
C PHE A 150 -4.19 -3.72 13.32
N PHE A 151 -5.37 -3.54 13.90
CA PHE A 151 -5.63 -2.59 14.97
C PHE A 151 -5.71 -3.36 16.31
N PRO A 152 -5.30 -2.74 17.43
CA PRO A 152 -5.42 -3.38 18.72
C PRO A 152 -6.90 -3.65 19.07
N PRO A 153 -7.20 -4.71 19.83
CA PRO A 153 -8.56 -4.98 20.27
C PRO A 153 -9.17 -3.78 21.01
N GLY A 154 -10.38 -3.38 20.62
CA GLY A 154 -11.08 -2.23 21.21
C GLY A 154 -10.59 -0.87 20.71
N ASP A 155 -9.85 -0.81 19.60
CA ASP A 155 -9.48 0.45 18.96
C ASP A 155 -10.75 1.17 18.42
N PRO A 156 -11.04 2.40 18.86
CA PRO A 156 -12.23 3.15 18.46
C PRO A 156 -12.20 3.59 16.98
N SER A 157 -11.07 3.48 16.27
CA SER A 157 -11.03 3.63 14.82
C SER A 157 -11.74 2.48 14.08
N ILE A 158 -11.98 1.37 14.76
CA ILE A 158 -12.77 0.23 14.28
C ILE A 158 -14.26 0.44 14.60
N ASP A 159 -14.59 1.15 15.68
CA ASP A 159 -15.96 1.35 16.13
C ASP A 159 -16.63 2.56 15.46
N ARG A 160 -17.76 2.31 14.81
CA ARG A 160 -18.46 3.33 14.02
C ARG A 160 -19.06 4.40 14.93
N GLY A 161 -18.42 5.56 14.99
CA GLY A 161 -19.13 6.82 15.13
C GLY A 161 -18.94 7.64 16.40
N GLU A 162 -17.85 7.53 17.15
CA GLU A 162 -17.58 8.44 18.27
C GLU A 162 -16.16 9.01 18.32
N SER A 163 -16.06 10.13 19.04
CA SER A 163 -14.99 11.13 19.11
C SER A 163 -13.56 10.61 19.22
N ILE A 164 -12.65 11.42 18.67
CA ILE A 164 -11.18 11.26 18.68
C ILE A 164 -10.68 10.82 20.07
N PRO A 165 -9.96 9.69 20.19
CA PRO A 165 -9.52 9.19 21.50
C PRO A 165 -8.29 9.94 21.99
N SER A 166 -8.20 10.08 23.31
CA SER A 166 -7.09 10.67 24.08
C SER A 166 -5.98 9.67 24.46
N LYS A 167 -6.05 8.41 24.01
CA LYS A 167 -4.98 7.39 24.17
C LYS A 167 -3.93 7.49 23.06
N PRO A 168 -2.68 7.02 23.28
CA PRO A 168 -1.70 6.91 22.20
C PRO A 168 -2.32 6.08 21.08
N ARG A 169 -2.53 6.73 19.93
CA ARG A 169 -3.14 6.11 18.75
C ARG A 169 -2.33 4.88 18.39
N SER A 170 -3.02 3.81 18.02
CA SER A 170 -2.42 2.59 17.52
C SER A 170 -1.40 2.89 16.42
N ALA A 171 -0.45 1.96 16.24
CA ALA A 171 0.47 2.01 15.11
C ALA A 171 -0.30 2.03 13.77
N ALA A 172 -1.54 1.55 13.74
CA ALA A 172 -2.39 1.54 12.56
C ALA A 172 -3.36 2.76 12.51
N ALA A 173 -3.58 3.32 11.33
CA ALA A 173 -4.58 4.34 11.07
C ALA A 173 -5.38 3.99 9.81
N ILE A 174 -6.63 4.44 9.71
CA ILE A 174 -7.49 4.21 8.55
C ILE A 174 -8.23 5.48 8.13
N ALA A 175 -8.34 5.68 6.82
CA ALA A 175 -9.18 6.70 6.20
C ALA A 175 -9.93 6.10 5.00
N THR A 176 -11.14 6.58 4.73
CA THR A 176 -11.94 6.14 3.57
C THR A 176 -12.30 7.34 2.69
N LEU A 177 -11.93 7.27 1.42
CA LEU A 177 -12.25 8.26 0.41
C LEU A 177 -13.68 8.02 -0.11
N ARG A 178 -14.60 8.86 0.34
CA ARG A 178 -16.01 8.84 -0.07
C ARG A 178 -16.15 9.05 -1.57
N GLY A 179 -17.00 8.26 -2.22
CA GLY A 179 -17.31 8.28 -3.65
C GLY A 179 -16.24 7.66 -4.56
N ALA A 180 -15.06 7.35 -4.02
CA ALA A 180 -13.94 6.83 -4.78
C ALA A 180 -14.16 5.37 -5.19
N GLY A 181 -13.79 5.04 -6.44
CA GLY A 181 -13.68 3.67 -6.95
C GLY A 181 -12.26 3.11 -6.84
N HIS A 182 -12.07 1.81 -7.02
CA HIS A 182 -10.78 1.15 -6.82
C HIS A 182 -9.60 1.77 -7.61
N MET A 183 -9.86 2.20 -8.85
CA MET A 183 -8.85 2.82 -9.72
C MET A 183 -8.47 4.24 -9.33
N SER A 184 -9.13 4.84 -8.32
CA SER A 184 -8.94 6.23 -7.89
C SER A 184 -7.55 6.52 -7.32
N GLN A 185 -6.82 5.48 -6.91
CA GLN A 185 -5.47 5.56 -6.35
C GLN A 185 -4.39 5.09 -7.33
N SER A 186 -4.70 5.12 -8.62
CA SER A 186 -3.75 4.87 -9.71
C SER A 186 -3.73 6.07 -10.66
N ASP A 187 -2.76 6.12 -11.58
CA ASP A 187 -2.72 7.16 -12.61
C ASP A 187 -3.78 6.98 -13.71
N PHE A 188 -4.50 5.86 -13.73
CA PHE A 188 -5.47 5.51 -14.77
C PHE A 188 -6.56 6.59 -14.99
N PRO A 189 -7.20 7.16 -13.94
CA PRO A 189 -8.19 8.22 -14.10
C PRO A 189 -7.63 9.53 -14.66
N LEU A 190 -6.30 9.73 -14.63
CA LEU A 190 -5.63 10.90 -15.17
C LEU A 190 -5.12 10.65 -16.60
N LEU A 191 -4.47 9.52 -16.84
CA LEU A 191 -3.87 9.15 -18.12
C LEU A 191 -4.91 8.69 -19.15
N MET A 192 -5.95 7.98 -18.72
CA MET A 192 -6.93 7.34 -19.60
C MET A 192 -8.28 8.09 -19.63
N ARG A 193 -8.29 9.40 -19.33
CA ARG A 193 -9.51 10.24 -19.28
C ARG A 193 -10.37 10.14 -20.54
N ARG A 194 -9.74 10.09 -21.72
CA ARG A 194 -10.45 9.98 -23.00
C ARG A 194 -11.13 8.62 -23.16
N LEU A 195 -10.45 7.53 -22.82
CA LEU A 195 -11.00 6.18 -22.89
C LEU A 195 -12.14 6.00 -21.89
N LEU A 196 -11.99 6.52 -20.66
CA LEU A 196 -13.05 6.52 -19.64
C LEU A 196 -14.30 7.28 -20.10
N LYS A 197 -14.11 8.42 -20.77
CA LYS A 197 -15.21 9.21 -21.34
C LYS A 197 -15.93 8.45 -22.46
N ILE A 198 -15.20 7.75 -23.33
CA ILE A 198 -15.76 6.91 -24.40
C ILE A 198 -16.50 5.71 -23.80
N ALA A 199 -15.94 5.09 -22.75
CA ALA A 199 -16.55 3.97 -22.04
C ALA A 199 -17.70 4.37 -21.09
N GLY A 200 -18.08 5.66 -21.03
CA GLY A 200 -19.16 6.15 -20.18
C GLY A 200 -18.89 6.04 -18.67
N VAL A 201 -17.64 5.77 -18.27
CA VAL A 201 -17.27 5.63 -16.85
C VAL A 201 -17.21 7.01 -16.22
N ARG A 202 -18.22 7.32 -15.39
CA ARG A 202 -18.24 8.53 -14.56
C ARG A 202 -17.71 8.19 -13.17
N SER A 203 -16.71 8.95 -12.73
CA SER A 203 -16.31 8.97 -11.33
C SER A 203 -17.14 10.02 -10.60
N ASP A 204 -17.67 9.67 -9.43
CA ASP A 204 -18.43 10.60 -8.59
C ASP A 204 -17.52 11.68 -7.96
N VAL A 205 -16.20 11.48 -8.05
CA VAL A 205 -15.20 12.36 -7.44
C VAL A 205 -14.11 12.71 -8.46
N CYS A 206 -13.68 13.96 -8.42
CA CYS A 206 -12.58 14.47 -9.25
C CYS A 206 -11.26 13.75 -8.92
N ALA A 207 -10.59 13.19 -9.93
CA ALA A 207 -9.34 12.45 -9.77
C ALA A 207 -8.21 13.29 -9.15
N LEU A 208 -8.11 14.59 -9.49
CA LEU A 208 -7.11 15.48 -8.90
C LEU A 208 -7.36 15.72 -7.41
N ARG A 209 -8.63 15.80 -7.00
CA ARG A 209 -9.00 15.94 -5.59
C ARG A 209 -8.66 14.68 -4.80
N LEU A 210 -8.88 13.50 -5.38
CA LEU A 210 -8.52 12.22 -4.77
C LEU A 210 -7.00 12.06 -4.65
N LEU A 211 -6.24 12.48 -5.67
CA LEU A 211 -4.78 12.51 -5.61
C LEU A 211 -4.28 13.43 -4.49
N ASP A 212 -4.84 14.64 -4.38
CA ASP A 212 -4.46 15.58 -3.32
C ASP A 212 -4.82 15.05 -1.92
N LEU A 213 -5.97 14.38 -1.76
CA LEU A 213 -6.34 13.73 -0.50
C LEU A 213 -5.37 12.60 -0.14
N ASN A 214 -5.02 11.71 -1.07
CA ASN A 214 -4.01 10.66 -0.83
C ASN A 214 -2.66 11.26 -0.43
N ARG A 215 -2.22 12.31 -1.14
CA ARG A 215 -0.98 13.03 -0.85
C ARG A 215 -0.98 13.60 0.55
N ARG A 216 -2.02 14.36 0.94
CA ARG A 216 -2.10 14.99 2.26
C ARG A 216 -2.19 13.96 3.39
N LEU A 217 -3.00 12.93 3.23
CA LEU A 217 -3.12 11.85 4.22
C LEU A 217 -1.80 11.13 4.42
N GLY A 218 -1.16 10.71 3.32
CA GLY A 218 0.14 10.04 3.37
C GLY A 218 1.23 10.94 3.94
N HIS A 219 1.32 12.20 3.48
CA HIS A 219 2.32 13.15 3.94
C HIS A 219 2.20 13.43 5.43
N SER A 220 1.01 13.78 5.92
CA SER A 220 0.80 14.11 7.33
C SER A 220 1.07 12.91 8.25
N PHE A 221 0.69 11.70 7.81
CA PHE A 221 1.01 10.46 8.50
C PHE A 221 2.52 10.23 8.59
N LEU A 222 3.23 10.31 7.46
CA LEU A 222 4.68 10.10 7.44
C LEU A 222 5.43 11.19 8.20
N ALA A 223 5.03 12.46 8.10
CA ALA A 223 5.60 13.56 8.86
C ALA A 223 5.55 13.28 10.37
N ARG A 224 4.38 12.85 10.87
CA ARG A 224 4.17 12.49 12.27
C ARG A 224 5.06 11.33 12.72
N HIS A 225 5.16 10.26 11.93
CA HIS A 225 5.84 9.03 12.34
C HIS A 225 7.35 9.02 12.05
N LEU A 226 7.82 9.84 11.12
CA LEU A 226 9.25 9.99 10.81
C LEU A 226 9.90 11.20 11.50
N GLY A 227 9.15 11.96 12.29
CA GLY A 227 9.66 13.16 12.99
C GLY A 227 10.07 14.29 12.05
N ARG A 228 9.41 14.41 10.88
CA ARG A 228 9.70 15.43 9.87
C ARG A 228 8.60 16.50 9.88
N PRO A 229 8.93 17.79 9.67
CA PRO A 229 7.92 18.86 9.67
C PRO A 229 6.89 18.66 8.55
N ASP A 230 5.62 18.92 8.85
CA ASP A 230 4.55 18.86 7.85
C ASP A 230 4.72 20.06 6.88
N SER A 231 4.88 19.82 5.59
CA SER A 231 5.25 20.85 4.60
C SER A 231 4.17 21.92 4.44
N ASP A 232 2.91 21.59 4.75
CA ASP A 232 1.81 22.56 4.77
C ASP A 232 1.97 23.62 5.88
N SER A 233 2.74 23.34 6.96
CA SER A 233 3.03 24.33 8.01
C SER A 233 4.04 25.40 7.58
N MET A 234 4.84 25.14 6.53
CA MET A 234 5.86 26.08 6.03
C MET A 234 5.29 27.12 5.05
N SER A 235 4.00 27.04 4.71
CA SER A 235 3.32 28.01 3.83
C SER A 235 2.77 29.24 4.55
N SER A 236 3.12 29.43 5.83
CA SER A 236 2.64 30.53 6.69
C SER A 236 3.74 31.44 7.25
N VAL A 237 4.92 31.47 6.61
CA VAL A 237 6.01 32.42 6.94
C VAL A 237 6.28 33.34 5.76
#